data_AF-A0A8J5KQI8-F1
#
_entry.id   AF-A0A8J5KQI8-F1
#
_cell.length_a   1.000
_cell.length_b   1.000
_cell.length_c   1.000
_cell.angle_alpha   90.00
_cell.angle_beta   90.00
_cell.angle_gamma   90.00
#
_symmetry.space_group_name_H-M   'P 1'
#
loop_
_entity.id
_entity.type
_entity.pdbx_description
1 polymer ?
#
loop_
_entity_poly.entity_id
_entity_poly.type
_entity_poly.pdbx_seq_one_letter_code
_entity_poly.pdbx_strand_id
1 'polypeptide(L)'
;MASSSSPINSIFNVFQFHKVDRNIYDKLIAHGTEPGVARNVVALFIWLDTIGLDVLSYLDVHASNSFAFFRLVAEAESVLDCLRCDAPPRDFALAIPVIASLSDQPIDLGFFYFNRHDAAKRIAGVLDGAGRVFFDDTLYSSFLRYEAACRRNSAPLPEELARTYELGATATTSEDQRSLFLTFSKGFPLTKEEIEAYFREKWGDCVEKVAVQRPAAGSPVGPLYGKVVFTRDGYAGLVLNDTKVYKFAINGKQVWARQFEQKRSRN
;
A
#
# COMPACT_ATOMS: atom_id res chain seq x y z
N MET A 1 -8.42 -29.40 31.64
CA MET A 1 -8.89 -28.91 30.34
C MET A 1 -9.02 -27.40 30.42
N ALA A 2 -8.03 -26.67 29.94
CA ALA A 2 -8.12 -25.23 29.75
C ALA A 2 -8.04 -25.00 28.25
N SER A 3 -9.19 -24.76 27.62
CA SER A 3 -9.23 -24.23 26.26
C SER A 3 -8.59 -22.86 26.33
N SER A 4 -7.37 -22.72 25.80
CA SER A 4 -6.72 -21.43 25.64
C SER A 4 -7.50 -20.66 24.59
N SER A 5 -8.54 -19.93 25.02
CA SER A 5 -9.21 -18.95 24.20
C SER A 5 -8.16 -17.93 23.76
N SER A 6 -7.87 -17.87 22.47
CA SER A 6 -6.97 -16.86 21.93
C SER A 6 -7.54 -15.48 22.27
N PRO A 7 -6.72 -14.48 22.61
CA PRO A 7 -7.19 -13.12 22.83
C PRO A 7 -8.04 -12.67 21.64
N ILE A 8 -9.18 -12.01 21.89
CA ILE A 8 -10.13 -11.56 20.85
C ILE A 8 -9.42 -10.73 19.77
N ASN A 9 -8.39 -9.96 20.16
CA ASN A 9 -7.54 -9.19 19.26
C ASN A 9 -6.14 -9.82 19.16
N SER A 10 -6.00 -11.07 18.75
CA SER A 10 -4.69 -11.71 18.52
C SER A 10 -4.29 -11.67 17.04
N ILE A 11 -2.99 -11.75 16.77
CA ILE A 11 -2.45 -11.93 15.41
C ILE A 11 -3.07 -13.15 14.72
N PHE A 12 -3.30 -14.24 15.46
CA PHE A 12 -4.01 -15.42 14.95
C PHE A 12 -5.38 -15.09 14.36
N ASN A 13 -6.19 -14.28 15.07
CA ASN A 13 -7.52 -13.91 14.60
C ASN A 13 -7.47 -13.04 13.34
N VAL A 14 -6.45 -12.17 13.22
CA VAL A 14 -6.22 -11.38 11.99
C VAL A 14 -5.98 -12.31 10.80
N PHE A 15 -5.16 -13.35 10.94
CA PHE A 15 -4.94 -14.34 9.88
C PHE A 15 -6.20 -15.16 9.55
N GLN A 16 -6.98 -15.55 10.56
CA GLN A 16 -8.24 -16.26 10.34
C GLN A 16 -9.23 -15.40 9.54
N PHE A 17 -9.32 -14.10 9.86
CA PHE A 17 -10.21 -13.16 9.18
C PHE A 17 -9.74 -12.85 7.75
N HIS A 18 -8.45 -12.55 7.55
CA HIS A 18 -7.87 -12.15 6.25
C HIS A 18 -7.33 -13.34 5.42
N LYS A 19 -7.83 -14.55 5.66
CA LYS A 19 -7.36 -15.76 4.96
C LYS A 19 -7.60 -15.68 3.45
N VAL A 20 -8.75 -15.14 3.05
CA VAL A 20 -9.10 -14.95 1.64
C VAL A 20 -8.20 -13.90 1.00
N ASP A 21 -7.97 -12.77 1.67
CA ASP A 21 -7.08 -11.69 1.21
C ASP A 21 -5.65 -12.21 0.99
N ARG A 22 -5.15 -13.01 1.92
CA ARG A 22 -3.83 -13.63 1.80
C ARG A 22 -3.76 -14.63 0.64
N ASN A 23 -4.81 -15.42 0.41
CA ASN A 23 -4.86 -16.32 -0.75
C ASN A 23 -4.85 -15.56 -2.07
N ILE A 24 -5.53 -14.40 -2.15
CA ILE A 24 -5.49 -13.53 -3.33
C ILE A 24 -4.06 -13.02 -3.55
N TYR A 25 -3.40 -12.55 -2.49
CA TYR A 25 -2.01 -12.14 -2.55
C TYR A 25 -1.09 -13.26 -3.07
N ASP A 26 -1.14 -14.45 -2.46
CA ASP A 26 -0.30 -15.58 -2.88
C ASP A 26 -0.56 -15.99 -4.33
N LYS A 27 -1.84 -15.92 -4.79
CA LYS A 27 -2.20 -16.16 -6.18
C LYS A 27 -1.57 -15.14 -7.12
N LEU A 28 -1.53 -13.86 -6.76
CA LEU A 28 -0.88 -12.80 -7.55
C LEU A 28 0.64 -13.05 -7.66
N ILE A 29 1.30 -13.37 -6.53
CA ILE A 29 2.73 -13.68 -6.51
C ILE A 29 3.04 -14.91 -7.38
N ALA A 30 2.23 -15.97 -7.28
CA ALA A 30 2.41 -17.19 -8.08
C ALA A 30 2.34 -16.94 -9.60
N HIS A 31 1.68 -15.87 -10.02
CA HIS A 31 1.59 -15.46 -11.43
C HIS A 31 2.60 -14.36 -11.81
N GLY A 32 3.57 -14.08 -10.95
CA GLY A 32 4.67 -13.15 -11.24
C GLY A 32 4.34 -11.69 -10.99
N THR A 33 3.28 -11.38 -10.23
CA THR A 33 3.02 -10.01 -9.79
C THR A 33 4.05 -9.63 -8.74
N GLU A 34 4.63 -8.43 -8.88
CA GLU A 34 5.60 -7.92 -7.92
C GLU A 34 4.94 -7.70 -6.53
N PRO A 35 5.60 -8.04 -5.41
CA PRO A 35 4.98 -8.04 -4.08
C PRO A 35 4.31 -6.74 -3.66
N GLY A 36 4.92 -5.59 -3.96
CA GLY A 36 4.36 -4.27 -3.64
C GLY A 36 3.10 -3.97 -4.45
N VAL A 37 3.05 -4.38 -5.72
CA VAL A 37 1.85 -4.24 -6.56
C VAL A 37 0.74 -5.12 -6.02
N ALA A 38 1.05 -6.39 -5.73
CA ALA A 38 0.09 -7.34 -5.16
C ALA A 38 -0.50 -6.85 -3.82
N ARG A 39 0.34 -6.27 -2.95
CA ARG A 39 -0.11 -5.66 -1.68
C ARG A 39 -1.10 -4.52 -1.92
N ASN A 40 -0.79 -3.63 -2.85
CA ASN A 40 -1.65 -2.48 -3.15
C ASN A 40 -3.00 -2.92 -3.76
N VAL A 41 -2.99 -3.94 -4.64
CA VAL A 41 -4.21 -4.52 -5.22
C VAL A 41 -5.10 -5.15 -4.14
N VAL A 42 -4.53 -5.97 -3.26
CA VAL A 42 -5.30 -6.61 -2.17
C VAL A 42 -5.81 -5.57 -1.18
N ALA A 43 -5.00 -4.56 -0.85
CA ALA A 43 -5.44 -3.46 0.03
C ALA A 43 -6.56 -2.62 -0.60
N LEU A 44 -6.53 -2.42 -1.93
CA LEU A 44 -7.63 -1.81 -2.67
C LEU A 44 -8.89 -2.68 -2.56
N PHE A 45 -8.83 -3.99 -2.81
CA PHE A 45 -10.00 -4.88 -2.69
C PHE A 45 -10.63 -4.84 -1.29
N ILE A 46 -9.83 -4.91 -0.23
CA ILE A 46 -10.33 -4.79 1.14
C ILE A 46 -11.06 -3.46 1.33
N TRP A 47 -10.51 -2.35 0.81
CA TRP A 47 -11.18 -1.05 0.89
C TRP A 47 -12.48 -1.00 0.06
N LEU A 48 -12.48 -1.55 -1.17
CA LEU A 48 -13.69 -1.61 -2.02
C LEU A 48 -14.83 -2.35 -1.31
N ASP A 49 -14.53 -3.46 -0.65
CA ASP A 49 -15.50 -4.20 0.16
C ASP A 49 -16.10 -3.33 1.28
N THR A 50 -15.28 -2.49 1.94
CA THR A 50 -15.77 -1.57 3.00
C THR A 50 -16.69 -0.46 2.50
N ILE A 51 -16.71 -0.18 1.21
CA ILE A 51 -17.62 0.80 0.58
C ILE A 51 -18.79 0.11 -0.14
N GLY A 52 -18.96 -1.20 0.04
CA GLY A 52 -20.09 -1.97 -0.48
C GLY A 52 -19.87 -2.58 -1.86
N LEU A 53 -18.64 -2.61 -2.37
CA LEU A 53 -18.32 -3.31 -3.62
C LEU A 53 -17.85 -4.72 -3.29
N ASP A 54 -18.76 -5.68 -3.47
CA ASP A 54 -18.56 -7.07 -3.03
C ASP A 54 -17.60 -7.84 -3.95
N VAL A 55 -16.32 -7.50 -3.81
CA VAL A 55 -15.20 -8.12 -4.53
C VAL A 55 -15.08 -9.60 -4.18
N LEU A 56 -15.30 -9.95 -2.91
CA LEU A 56 -15.14 -11.32 -2.43
C LEU A 56 -16.18 -12.27 -3.04
N SER A 57 -17.45 -11.85 -3.11
CA SER A 57 -18.48 -12.66 -3.79
C SER A 57 -18.20 -12.79 -5.29
N TYR A 58 -17.74 -11.73 -5.95
CA TYR A 58 -17.33 -11.82 -7.36
C TYR A 58 -16.22 -12.87 -7.55
N LEU A 59 -15.20 -12.86 -6.68
CA LEU A 59 -14.09 -13.81 -6.73
C LEU A 59 -14.52 -15.24 -6.41
N ASP A 60 -15.50 -15.44 -5.52
CA ASP A 60 -16.04 -16.76 -5.19
C ASP A 60 -16.84 -17.36 -6.36
N VAL A 61 -17.75 -16.56 -6.96
CA VAL A 61 -18.50 -16.96 -8.17
C VAL A 61 -17.57 -17.33 -9.33
N HIS A 62 -16.41 -16.66 -9.41
CA HIS A 62 -15.42 -16.86 -10.47
C HIS A 62 -14.18 -17.63 -10.00
N ALA A 63 -14.25 -18.40 -8.92
CA ALA A 63 -13.08 -19.05 -8.32
C ALA A 63 -12.29 -19.93 -9.30
N SER A 64 -12.98 -20.61 -10.23
CA SER A 64 -12.38 -21.44 -11.28
C SER A 64 -12.02 -20.68 -12.58
N ASN A 65 -12.37 -19.40 -12.69
CA ASN A 65 -12.16 -18.59 -13.87
C ASN A 65 -10.96 -17.64 -13.69
N SER A 66 -9.77 -18.13 -14.02
CA SER A 66 -8.54 -17.33 -13.96
C SER A 66 -8.62 -16.05 -14.80
N PHE A 67 -9.34 -16.07 -15.93
CA PHE A 67 -9.50 -14.87 -16.76
C PHE A 67 -10.28 -13.78 -16.02
N ALA A 68 -11.41 -14.10 -15.40
CA ALA A 68 -12.21 -13.14 -14.61
C ALA A 68 -11.40 -12.55 -13.44
N PHE A 69 -10.57 -13.36 -12.78
CA PHE A 69 -9.64 -12.91 -11.76
C PHE A 69 -8.63 -11.88 -12.29
N PHE A 70 -7.91 -12.20 -13.37
CA PHE A 70 -6.91 -11.28 -13.92
C PHE A 70 -7.53 -10.03 -14.55
N ARG A 71 -8.76 -10.11 -15.05
CA ARG A 71 -9.51 -8.93 -15.49
C ARG A 71 -9.79 -7.98 -14.33
N LEU A 72 -10.27 -8.49 -13.20
CA LEU A 72 -10.48 -7.66 -12.01
C LEU A 72 -9.16 -7.04 -11.51
N VAL A 73 -8.07 -7.81 -11.51
CA VAL A 73 -6.73 -7.32 -11.11
C VAL A 73 -6.25 -6.19 -12.03
N ALA A 74 -6.40 -6.34 -13.35
CA ALA A 74 -6.02 -5.30 -14.31
C ALA A 74 -6.83 -4.00 -14.12
N GLU A 75 -8.12 -4.12 -13.77
CA GLU A 75 -8.94 -2.96 -13.43
C GLU A 75 -8.52 -2.32 -12.11
N ALA A 76 -8.16 -3.14 -11.10
CA ALA A 76 -7.64 -2.65 -9.83
C ALA A 76 -6.32 -1.88 -10.02
N GLU A 77 -5.43 -2.37 -10.88
CA GLU A 77 -4.22 -1.63 -11.28
C GLU A 77 -4.57 -0.32 -11.97
N SER A 78 -5.58 -0.30 -12.85
CA SER A 78 -6.05 0.94 -13.49
C SER A 78 -6.57 1.95 -12.46
N VAL A 79 -7.25 1.51 -11.40
CA VAL A 79 -7.65 2.36 -10.27
C VAL A 79 -6.42 2.89 -9.52
N LEU A 80 -5.45 2.04 -9.18
CA LEU A 80 -4.23 2.45 -8.48
C LEU A 80 -3.40 3.44 -9.30
N ASP A 81 -3.29 3.23 -10.61
CA ASP A 81 -2.63 4.15 -11.54
C ASP A 81 -3.38 5.48 -11.65
N CYS A 82 -4.71 5.44 -11.63
CA CYS A 82 -5.53 6.65 -11.57
C CYS A 82 -5.26 7.51 -10.32
N LEU A 83 -5.05 6.88 -9.15
CA LEU A 83 -4.64 7.60 -7.93
C LEU A 83 -3.26 8.27 -8.07
N ARG A 84 -2.41 7.74 -8.96
CA ARG A 84 -1.05 8.21 -9.22
C ARG A 84 -0.96 9.23 -10.37
N CYS A 85 -2.04 9.45 -11.11
CA CYS A 85 -2.06 10.37 -12.25
C CYS A 85 -2.02 11.83 -11.80
N ASP A 86 -1.26 12.67 -12.52
CA ASP A 86 -1.21 14.13 -12.29
C ASP A 86 -2.43 14.84 -12.91
N ALA A 87 -3.01 14.25 -13.94
CA ALA A 87 -4.15 14.78 -14.67
C ALA A 87 -5.35 13.84 -14.55
N PRO A 88 -6.60 14.36 -14.68
CA PRO A 88 -7.77 13.51 -14.71
C PRO A 88 -7.69 12.51 -15.88
N PRO A 89 -8.19 11.26 -15.68
CA PRO A 89 -8.35 10.29 -16.76
C PRO A 89 -9.08 10.90 -17.96
N ARG A 90 -8.61 10.59 -19.18
CA ARG A 90 -9.27 11.08 -20.41
C ARG A 90 -10.53 10.29 -20.77
N ASP A 91 -10.57 9.03 -20.34
CA ASP A 91 -11.70 8.12 -20.56
C ASP A 91 -12.03 7.43 -19.24
N PHE A 92 -13.14 7.86 -18.63
CA PHE A 92 -13.51 7.45 -17.28
C PHE A 92 -14.22 6.09 -17.26
N ALA A 93 -14.98 5.75 -18.31
CA ALA A 93 -15.97 4.69 -18.28
C ALA A 93 -15.44 3.31 -18.74
N LEU A 94 -14.41 3.26 -19.60
CA LEU A 94 -14.00 2.01 -20.25
C LEU A 94 -12.87 1.25 -19.55
N ALA A 95 -12.27 1.82 -18.50
CA ALA A 95 -11.10 1.22 -17.88
C ALA A 95 -11.42 0.19 -16.78
N ILE A 96 -12.61 0.27 -16.16
CA ILE A 96 -12.94 -0.54 -14.96
C ILE A 96 -14.34 -1.19 -14.98
N PRO A 97 -14.76 -1.87 -16.07
CA PRO A 97 -16.12 -2.40 -16.20
C PRO A 97 -16.53 -3.46 -15.17
N VAL A 98 -15.61 -4.34 -14.73
CA VAL A 98 -15.89 -5.32 -13.67
C VAL A 98 -16.13 -4.60 -12.34
N ILE A 99 -15.23 -3.71 -11.92
CA ILE A 99 -15.39 -2.96 -10.65
C ILE A 99 -16.68 -2.13 -10.68
N ALA A 100 -16.98 -1.48 -11.81
CA ALA A 100 -18.21 -0.74 -11.99
C ALA A 100 -19.45 -1.65 -11.86
N SER A 101 -19.39 -2.90 -12.33
CA SER A 101 -20.50 -3.86 -12.23
C SER A 101 -20.76 -4.37 -10.80
N LEU A 102 -19.85 -4.15 -9.86
CA LEU A 102 -20.02 -4.53 -8.46
C LEU A 102 -20.88 -3.52 -7.68
N SER A 103 -21.24 -2.39 -8.30
CA SER A 103 -22.01 -1.32 -7.67
C SER A 103 -23.35 -1.11 -8.35
N ASP A 104 -24.36 -0.80 -7.55
CA ASP A 104 -25.62 -0.24 -8.06
C ASP A 104 -25.48 1.23 -8.48
N GLN A 105 -24.41 1.90 -8.04
CA GLN A 105 -24.12 3.29 -8.39
C GLN A 105 -23.12 3.37 -9.55
N PRO A 106 -23.19 4.39 -10.41
CA PRO A 106 -22.21 4.56 -11.48
C PRO A 106 -20.83 4.87 -10.88
N ILE A 107 -19.97 3.87 -10.83
CA ILE A 107 -18.57 4.01 -10.44
C ILE A 107 -17.70 3.96 -11.69
N ASP A 108 -16.86 4.98 -11.84
CA ASP A 108 -15.90 5.12 -12.93
C ASP A 108 -14.52 5.55 -12.38
N LEU A 109 -13.52 5.70 -13.25
CA LEU A 109 -12.22 6.22 -12.78
C LEU A 109 -12.29 7.65 -12.23
N GLY A 110 -13.32 8.42 -12.59
CA GLY A 110 -13.53 9.78 -12.13
C GLY A 110 -13.83 9.79 -10.64
N PHE A 111 -14.71 8.89 -10.19
CA PHE A 111 -14.97 8.65 -8.78
C PHE A 111 -13.67 8.45 -7.99
N PHE A 112 -12.77 7.58 -8.45
CA PHE A 112 -11.49 7.34 -7.78
C PHE A 112 -10.54 8.54 -7.84
N TYR A 113 -10.46 9.24 -8.98
CA TYR A 113 -9.60 10.40 -9.14
C TYR A 113 -10.01 11.57 -8.23
N PHE A 114 -11.31 11.87 -8.14
CA PHE A 114 -11.82 12.97 -7.34
C PHE A 114 -11.84 12.65 -5.84
N ASN A 115 -11.96 11.38 -5.46
CA ASN A 115 -11.89 10.91 -4.07
C ASN A 115 -10.51 10.34 -3.70
N ARG A 116 -9.46 10.65 -4.47
CA ARG A 116 -8.14 10.01 -4.34
C ARG A 116 -7.48 10.19 -2.97
N HIS A 117 -7.76 11.28 -2.27
CA HIS A 117 -7.22 11.54 -0.93
C HIS A 117 -7.76 10.51 0.08
N ASP A 118 -9.08 10.32 0.10
CA ASP A 118 -9.73 9.36 0.98
C ASP A 118 -9.39 7.92 0.59
N ALA A 119 -9.35 7.62 -0.72
CA ALA A 119 -8.92 6.33 -1.24
C ALA A 119 -7.50 6.00 -0.75
N ALA A 120 -6.53 6.89 -0.99
CA ALA A 120 -5.15 6.70 -0.58
C ALA A 120 -5.00 6.53 0.94
N LYS A 121 -5.71 7.35 1.73
CA LYS A 121 -5.71 7.27 3.19
C LYS A 121 -6.22 5.93 3.70
N ARG A 122 -7.29 5.40 3.08
CA ARG A 122 -7.92 4.12 3.45
C ARG A 122 -7.06 2.93 3.02
N ILE A 123 -6.54 2.93 1.80
CA ILE A 123 -5.61 1.90 1.31
C ILE A 123 -4.35 1.87 2.18
N ALA A 124 -3.73 3.03 2.46
CA ALA A 124 -2.59 3.12 3.37
C ALA A 124 -2.94 2.61 4.78
N GLY A 125 -4.19 2.77 5.22
CA GLY A 125 -4.65 2.24 6.49
C GLY A 125 -4.80 0.73 6.55
N VAL A 126 -5.22 0.10 5.45
CA VAL A 126 -5.21 -1.36 5.34
C VAL A 126 -3.77 -1.88 5.39
N LEU A 127 -2.87 -1.26 4.62
CA LEU A 127 -1.44 -1.62 4.55
C LEU A 127 -0.75 -1.50 5.92
N ASP A 128 -0.99 -0.40 6.64
CA ASP A 128 -0.42 -0.17 7.97
C ASP A 128 -1.05 -1.02 9.07
N GLY A 129 -2.31 -1.40 8.89
CA GLY A 129 -3.09 -2.15 9.85
C GLY A 129 -2.88 -3.64 9.67
N ALA A 130 -3.93 -4.32 9.20
CA ALA A 130 -3.92 -5.77 9.07
C ALA A 130 -2.88 -6.25 8.04
N GLY A 131 -2.57 -5.43 7.03
CA GLY A 131 -1.60 -5.74 5.99
C GLY A 131 -0.20 -6.06 6.54
N ARG A 132 0.24 -5.39 7.62
CA ARG A 132 1.54 -5.71 8.26
C ARG A 132 1.61 -7.14 8.77
N VAL A 133 0.47 -7.70 9.18
CA VAL A 133 0.37 -9.04 9.72
C VAL A 133 0.25 -10.03 8.58
N PHE A 134 -0.76 -9.88 7.72
CA PHE A 134 -1.05 -10.91 6.73
C PHE A 134 -0.14 -10.89 5.50
N PHE A 135 0.57 -9.79 5.21
CA PHE A 135 1.63 -9.78 4.18
C PHE A 135 3.01 -10.20 4.70
N ASP A 136 3.16 -10.51 6.00
CA ASP A 136 4.40 -11.04 6.56
C ASP A 136 4.47 -12.56 6.33
N ASP A 137 5.32 -12.97 5.39
CA ASP A 137 5.49 -14.37 5.00
C ASP A 137 6.03 -15.25 6.15
N THR A 138 6.77 -14.66 7.09
CA THR A 138 7.29 -15.39 8.27
C THR A 138 6.16 -15.69 9.24
N LEU A 139 5.35 -14.68 9.57
CA LEU A 139 4.17 -14.85 10.42
C LEU A 139 3.15 -15.77 9.78
N TYR A 140 2.92 -15.64 8.46
CA TYR A 140 2.01 -16.51 7.74
C TYR A 140 2.49 -17.97 7.70
N SER A 141 3.81 -18.18 7.54
CA SER A 141 4.40 -19.52 7.64
C SER A 141 4.21 -20.14 9.04
N SER A 142 4.38 -19.35 10.11
CA SER A 142 4.07 -19.80 11.47
C SER A 142 2.58 -20.17 11.62
N PHE A 143 1.68 -19.36 11.05
CA PHE A 143 0.24 -19.63 11.05
C PHE A 143 -0.11 -20.95 10.34
N LEU A 144 0.40 -21.18 9.13
CA LEU A 144 0.15 -22.43 8.39
C LEU A 144 0.69 -23.67 9.13
N ARG A 145 1.88 -23.56 9.73
CA ARG A 145 2.45 -24.63 10.55
C ARG A 145 1.58 -24.94 11.76
N TYR A 146 1.03 -23.92 12.40
CA TYR A 146 0.12 -24.08 13.52
C TYR A 146 -1.21 -24.74 13.09
N GLU A 147 -1.86 -24.26 12.03
CA GLU A 147 -3.09 -24.88 11.50
C GLU A 147 -2.87 -26.36 11.16
N ALA A 148 -1.75 -26.71 10.53
CA ALA A 148 -1.39 -28.08 10.20
C ALA A 148 -1.15 -28.95 11.45
N ALA A 149 -0.55 -28.38 12.50
CA ALA A 149 -0.33 -29.05 13.77
C ALA A 149 -1.65 -29.31 14.51
N CYS A 150 -2.54 -28.32 14.58
CA CYS A 150 -3.87 -28.44 15.20
C CYS A 150 -4.74 -29.52 14.56
N ARG A 151 -4.62 -29.74 13.24
CA ARG A 151 -5.30 -30.84 12.54
C ARG A 151 -4.80 -32.23 12.97
N ARG A 152 -3.58 -32.32 13.51
CA ARG A 152 -2.96 -33.59 13.91
C ARG A 152 -3.09 -33.85 15.41
N ASN A 153 -2.89 -32.83 16.24
CA ASN A 153 -2.94 -32.87 17.70
C ASN A 153 -3.31 -31.47 18.25
N SER A 154 -3.79 -31.37 19.50
CA SER A 154 -3.98 -30.08 20.17
C SER A 154 -2.64 -29.42 20.53
N ALA A 155 -2.05 -28.70 19.58
CA ALA A 155 -0.83 -27.92 19.79
C ALA A 155 -1.15 -26.57 20.48
N PRO A 156 -0.28 -26.09 21.38
CA PRO A 156 -0.42 -24.74 21.95
C PRO A 156 -0.18 -23.68 20.86
N LEU A 157 -0.88 -22.55 20.96
CA LEU A 157 -0.71 -21.42 20.04
C LEU A 157 0.70 -20.82 20.20
N PRO A 158 1.48 -20.67 19.12
CA PRO A 158 2.78 -20.00 19.16
C PRO A 158 2.67 -18.59 19.72
N GLU A 159 3.67 -18.18 20.50
CA GLU A 159 3.72 -16.86 21.15
C GLU A 159 3.55 -15.74 20.13
N GLU A 160 4.20 -15.84 18.97
CA GLU A 160 4.14 -14.83 17.93
C GLU A 160 2.73 -14.60 17.36
N LEU A 161 1.88 -15.64 17.35
CA LEU A 161 0.48 -15.58 16.89
C LEU A 161 -0.50 -15.22 18.03
N ALA A 162 -0.14 -15.55 19.28
CA ALA A 162 -0.90 -15.22 20.47
C ALA A 162 -0.78 -13.74 20.86
N ARG A 163 0.29 -13.06 20.41
CA ARG A 163 0.51 -11.62 20.61
C ARG A 163 -0.73 -10.82 20.24
N THR A 164 -1.02 -9.82 21.07
CA THR A 164 -2.09 -8.86 20.84
C THR A 164 -1.82 -8.10 19.55
N TYR A 165 -2.82 -8.06 18.69
CA TYR A 165 -2.87 -7.18 17.55
C TYR A 165 -3.23 -5.77 18.02
N GLU A 166 -2.25 -4.89 18.04
CA GLU A 166 -2.43 -3.50 18.42
C GLU A 166 -2.77 -2.66 17.17
N LEU A 167 -4.07 -2.45 16.95
CA LEU A 167 -4.57 -1.60 15.88
C LEU A 167 -4.04 -0.17 16.10
N GLY A 168 -3.14 0.29 15.24
CA GLY A 168 -2.60 1.65 15.34
C GLY A 168 -1.45 1.82 16.34
N ALA A 169 -0.91 0.73 16.91
CA ALA A 169 0.51 0.76 17.21
C ALA A 169 1.21 0.86 15.86
N THR A 170 1.50 2.08 15.44
CA THR A 170 2.68 2.32 14.64
C THR A 170 3.80 1.65 15.44
N ALA A 171 4.07 0.35 15.20
CA ALA A 171 5.43 -0.13 15.31
C ALA A 171 6.19 0.96 14.59
N THR A 172 6.93 1.77 15.33
CA THR A 172 7.57 2.99 14.86
C THR A 172 8.63 2.54 13.89
N THR A 173 8.17 2.18 12.71
CA THR A 173 8.92 2.04 11.51
C THR A 173 9.70 3.32 11.43
N SER A 174 11.01 3.15 11.33
CA SER A 174 11.93 4.26 11.27
C SER A 174 11.38 5.28 10.28
N GLU A 175 11.56 6.58 10.57
CA GLU A 175 11.21 7.64 9.61
C GLU A 175 11.64 7.27 8.19
N ASP A 176 12.77 6.57 8.06
CA ASP A 176 13.33 6.06 6.82
C ASP A 176 12.42 5.11 6.02
N GLN A 177 11.67 4.22 6.67
CA GLN A 177 10.76 3.28 5.98
C GLN A 177 9.52 3.97 5.41
N ARG A 178 9.06 5.05 6.05
CA ARG A 178 7.97 5.92 5.57
C ARG A 178 8.45 7.14 4.80
N SER A 179 9.68 7.10 4.29
CA SER A 179 10.28 8.22 3.58
C SER A 179 10.65 7.91 2.15
N LEU A 180 10.52 8.92 1.30
CA LEU A 180 11.08 8.92 -0.04
C LEU A 180 12.26 9.88 -0.12
N PHE A 181 13.30 9.41 -0.80
CA PHE A 181 14.40 10.25 -1.24
C PHE A 181 14.07 10.82 -2.61
N LEU A 182 14.11 12.14 -2.71
CA LEU A 182 13.80 12.89 -3.93
C LEU A 182 15.10 13.46 -4.49
N THR A 183 15.33 13.29 -5.79
CA THR A 183 16.41 13.97 -6.50
C THR A 183 15.84 14.90 -7.54
N PHE A 184 16.49 16.06 -7.71
CA PHE A 184 16.03 17.14 -8.57
C PHE A 184 16.98 17.30 -9.74
N SER A 185 16.45 17.80 -10.86
CA SER A 185 17.27 18.17 -12.00
C SER A 185 18.22 19.31 -11.65
N LYS A 186 19.48 19.23 -12.11
CA LYS A 186 20.46 20.31 -11.89
C LYS A 186 19.93 21.63 -12.44
N GLY A 187 20.03 22.70 -11.63
CA GLY A 187 19.55 24.03 -11.99
C GLY A 187 18.06 24.28 -11.74
N PHE A 188 17.30 23.25 -11.34
CA PHE A 188 15.86 23.36 -11.05
C PHE A 188 15.56 22.87 -9.62
N PRO A 189 16.03 23.61 -8.59
CA PRO A 189 15.79 23.22 -7.21
C PRO A 189 14.30 23.28 -6.87
N LEU A 190 13.89 22.38 -5.97
CA LEU A 190 12.57 22.40 -5.36
C LEU A 190 12.66 22.92 -3.93
N THR A 191 11.73 23.78 -3.55
CA THR A 191 11.58 24.22 -2.15
C THR A 191 10.84 23.17 -1.33
N LYS A 192 10.92 23.32 0.00
CA LYS A 192 10.18 22.47 0.94
C LYS A 192 8.68 22.58 0.67
N GLU A 193 8.19 23.78 0.43
CA GLU A 193 6.78 24.12 0.23
C GLU A 193 6.25 23.55 -1.09
N GLU A 194 7.04 23.58 -2.17
CA GLU A 194 6.67 22.95 -3.45
C GLU A 194 6.47 21.44 -3.30
N ILE A 195 7.37 20.77 -2.57
CA ILE A 195 7.28 19.33 -2.31
C ILE A 195 6.07 19.01 -1.44
N GLU A 196 5.88 19.77 -0.35
CA GLU A 196 4.75 19.60 0.55
C GLU A 196 3.40 19.80 -0.17
N ALA A 197 3.27 20.85 -0.96
CA ALA A 197 2.06 21.14 -1.72
C ALA A 197 1.74 20.01 -2.71
N TYR A 198 2.73 19.55 -3.48
CA TYR A 198 2.53 18.47 -4.45
C TYR A 198 2.00 17.19 -3.80
N PHE A 199 2.63 16.73 -2.71
CA PHE A 199 2.17 15.50 -2.06
C PHE A 199 0.81 15.69 -1.39
N ARG A 200 0.53 16.85 -0.79
CA ARG A 200 -0.78 17.11 -0.17
C ARG A 200 -1.92 17.24 -1.17
N GLU A 201 -1.67 17.89 -2.30
CA GLU A 201 -2.65 18.02 -3.39
C GLU A 201 -2.97 16.66 -4.03
N LYS A 202 -1.98 15.76 -4.07
CA LYS A 202 -2.14 14.47 -4.73
C LYS A 202 -2.67 13.37 -3.81
N TRP A 203 -2.17 13.31 -2.59
CA TRP A 203 -2.38 12.19 -1.66
C TRP A 203 -3.11 12.59 -0.37
N GLY A 204 -3.58 13.83 -0.25
CA GLY A 204 -4.26 14.35 0.93
C GLY A 204 -3.29 14.69 2.06
N ASP A 205 -3.77 14.75 3.29
CA ASP A 205 -2.93 15.07 4.46
C ASP A 205 -2.02 13.88 4.87
N CYS A 206 -1.01 13.64 4.04
CA CYS A 206 -0.09 12.50 4.16
C CYS A 206 1.33 12.89 4.55
N VAL A 207 1.68 14.19 4.53
CA VAL A 207 3.05 14.66 4.73
C VAL A 207 3.27 15.10 6.17
N GLU A 208 4.15 14.39 6.87
CA GLU A 208 4.59 14.76 8.22
C GLU A 208 5.71 15.80 8.18
N LYS A 209 6.71 15.57 7.32
CA LYS A 209 7.91 16.42 7.29
C LYS A 209 8.59 16.38 5.93
N VAL A 210 9.07 17.52 5.47
CA VAL A 210 9.98 17.63 4.32
C VAL A 210 11.30 18.24 4.76
N ALA A 211 12.40 17.62 4.33
CA ALA A 211 13.75 18.12 4.48
C ALA A 211 14.39 18.26 3.10
N VAL A 212 14.93 19.45 2.80
CA VAL A 212 15.64 19.71 1.54
C VAL A 212 17.12 19.90 1.86
N GLN A 213 18.01 19.41 0.99
CA GLN A 213 19.44 19.62 1.12
C GLN A 213 19.74 21.11 1.30
N ARG A 214 20.58 21.45 2.28
CA ARG A 214 21.23 22.77 2.35
C ARG A 214 22.53 22.72 1.57
N PRO A 215 22.66 23.46 0.44
CA PRO A 215 23.92 23.54 -0.27
C PRO A 215 25.02 24.15 0.61
N ALA A 216 26.28 23.87 0.30
CA ALA A 216 27.41 24.53 0.95
C ALA A 216 27.33 26.05 0.74
N ALA A 217 27.77 26.83 1.74
CA ALA A 217 27.79 28.28 1.66
C ALA A 217 28.56 28.73 0.41
N GLY A 218 27.94 29.57 -0.43
CA GLY A 218 28.52 30.05 -1.68
C GLY A 218 28.44 29.09 -2.89
N SER A 219 27.78 27.93 -2.75
CA SER A 219 27.53 27.04 -3.90
C SER A 219 26.62 27.73 -4.93
N PRO A 220 27.02 27.82 -6.22
CA PRO A 220 26.17 28.34 -7.28
C PRO A 220 25.05 27.36 -7.66
N VAL A 221 25.15 26.11 -7.21
CA VAL A 221 24.16 25.06 -7.43
C VAL A 221 23.22 25.00 -6.22
N GLY A 222 21.92 25.19 -6.46
CA GLY A 222 20.87 25.03 -5.45
C GLY A 222 20.73 23.58 -4.96
N PRO A 223 19.74 23.30 -4.08
CA PRO A 223 19.48 21.96 -3.59
C PRO A 223 19.32 20.93 -4.72
N LEU A 224 19.94 19.75 -4.56
CA LEU A 224 19.88 18.66 -5.55
C LEU A 224 19.00 17.49 -5.10
N TYR A 225 18.68 17.43 -3.82
CA TYR A 225 17.85 16.37 -3.27
C TYR A 225 17.07 16.82 -2.03
N GLY A 226 16.07 16.03 -1.69
CA GLY A 226 15.27 16.16 -0.49
C GLY A 226 14.78 14.81 0.04
N LYS A 227 14.10 14.85 1.17
CA LYS A 227 13.44 13.73 1.84
C LYS A 227 12.04 14.18 2.20
N VAL A 228 11.03 13.41 1.82
CA VAL A 228 9.66 13.55 2.33
C VAL A 228 9.39 12.38 3.26
N VAL A 229 8.81 12.67 4.42
CA VAL A 229 8.41 11.70 5.44
C VAL A 229 6.88 11.72 5.52
N PHE A 230 6.25 10.57 5.36
CA PHE A 230 4.79 10.44 5.39
C PHE A 230 4.26 10.11 6.77
N THR A 231 3.04 10.52 7.08
CA THR A 231 2.34 10.22 8.34
C THR A 231 2.06 8.73 8.54
N ARG A 232 2.15 7.93 7.46
CA ARG A 232 1.86 6.50 7.39
C ARG A 232 2.85 5.81 6.47
N ASP A 233 3.24 4.58 6.78
CA ASP A 233 4.19 3.84 5.93
C ASP A 233 3.57 3.46 4.59
N GLY A 234 2.28 3.10 4.61
CA GLY A 234 1.54 2.70 3.42
C GLY A 234 1.64 3.71 2.27
N TYR A 235 1.81 5.01 2.55
CA TYR A 235 1.96 6.02 1.49
C TYR A 235 3.22 5.85 0.67
N ALA A 236 4.37 5.53 1.28
CA ALA A 236 5.62 5.35 0.52
C ALA A 236 5.48 4.18 -0.49
N GLY A 237 4.89 3.07 -0.02
CA GLY A 237 4.59 1.91 -0.86
C GLY A 237 3.57 2.21 -1.96
N LEU A 238 2.55 3.02 -1.68
CA LEU A 238 1.52 3.40 -2.65
C LEU A 238 2.07 4.37 -3.72
N VAL A 239 2.91 5.33 -3.31
CA VAL A 239 3.57 6.28 -4.21
C VAL A 239 4.61 5.59 -5.09
N LEU A 240 5.31 4.56 -4.61
CA LEU A 240 6.26 3.82 -5.43
C LEU A 240 5.59 2.71 -6.24
N ASN A 241 4.56 2.04 -5.72
CA ASN A 241 3.91 0.86 -6.30
C ASN A 241 4.93 -0.17 -6.81
N ASP A 242 5.85 -0.56 -5.93
CA ASP A 242 6.98 -1.47 -6.19
C ASP A 242 8.02 -1.01 -7.24
N THR A 243 7.91 0.22 -7.74
CA THR A 243 8.96 0.79 -8.59
C THR A 243 10.15 1.26 -7.76
N LYS A 244 11.36 0.86 -8.19
CA LYS A 244 12.62 1.32 -7.55
C LYS A 244 12.81 2.83 -7.66
N VAL A 245 12.36 3.41 -8.76
CA VAL A 245 12.42 4.85 -9.02
C VAL A 245 11.13 5.28 -9.68
N TYR A 246 10.42 6.20 -9.04
CA TYR A 246 9.23 6.84 -9.58
C TYR A 246 9.57 8.24 -10.11
N LYS A 247 9.24 8.50 -11.38
CA LYS A 247 9.53 9.77 -12.05
C LYS A 247 8.26 10.58 -12.20
N PHE A 248 8.31 11.84 -11.81
CA PHE A 248 7.20 12.78 -11.96
C PHE A 248 7.74 14.21 -12.04
N ALA A 249 6.86 15.19 -12.25
CA ALA A 249 7.24 16.59 -12.29
C ALA A 249 6.48 17.39 -11.23
N ILE A 250 7.18 18.30 -10.54
CA ILE A 250 6.57 19.31 -9.67
C ILE A 250 6.79 20.67 -10.34
N ASN A 251 5.72 21.40 -10.66
CA ASN A 251 5.80 22.70 -11.35
C ASN A 251 6.67 22.63 -12.63
N GLY A 252 6.58 21.54 -13.39
CA GLY A 252 7.39 21.29 -14.59
C GLY A 252 8.84 20.84 -14.33
N LYS A 253 9.30 20.78 -13.08
CA LYS A 253 10.65 20.32 -12.69
C LYS A 253 10.66 18.82 -12.48
N GLN A 254 11.52 18.10 -13.20
CA GLN A 254 11.61 16.63 -13.10
C GLN A 254 12.20 16.18 -11.76
N VAL A 255 11.53 15.21 -11.16
CA VAL A 255 11.87 14.60 -9.87
C VAL A 255 11.95 13.09 -10.03
N TRP A 256 13.00 12.51 -9.44
CA TRP A 256 13.08 11.06 -9.24
C TRP A 256 12.92 10.77 -7.75
N ALA A 257 11.89 10.03 -7.39
CA ALA A 257 11.67 9.50 -6.06
C ALA A 257 12.08 8.03 -5.97
N ARG A 258 12.62 7.64 -4.82
CA ARG A 258 12.89 6.24 -4.48
C ARG A 258 12.74 6.05 -2.98
N GLN A 259 12.65 4.80 -2.54
CA GLN A 259 12.66 4.48 -1.11
C GLN A 259 13.89 5.10 -0.45
N PHE A 260 13.71 5.73 0.71
CA PHE A 260 14.86 6.25 1.45
C PHE A 260 15.65 5.09 2.07
N GLU A 261 16.95 5.07 1.80
CA GLU A 261 17.90 4.14 2.39
C GLU A 261 18.89 4.91 3.24
N GLN A 262 18.98 4.57 4.52
CA GLN A 262 20.03 5.11 5.37
C GLN A 262 21.37 4.51 4.93
N LYS A 263 22.33 5.36 4.54
CA LYS A 263 23.71 4.89 4.39
C LYS A 263 24.21 4.49 5.78
N ARG A 264 24.32 3.18 6.05
CA ARG A 264 25.11 2.70 7.19
C ARG A 264 26.50 3.32 7.06
N SER A 265 26.99 4.01 8.08
CA SER A 265 28.40 4.39 8.11
C SER A 265 29.20 3.10 8.00
N ARG A 266 30.15 3.05 7.06
CA ARG A 266 31.22 2.06 7.13
C ARG A 266 32.00 2.39 8.40
N ASN A 267 31.81 1.58 9.44
CA ASN A 267 32.79 1.48 10.52
C ASN A 267 34.10 0.92 9.98
#